data_AF-A0A350TJ48-F1
#
_entry.id   AF-A0A350TJ48-F1
#
_cell.length_a   1.000
_cell.length_b   1.000
_cell.length_c   1.000
_cell.angle_alpha   90.00
_cell.angle_beta   90.00
_cell.angle_gamma   90.00
#
_symmetry.space_group_name_H-M   'P 1'
#
loop_
_entity.id
_entity.type
_entity.pdbx_description
1 polymer ?
#
loop_
_entity_poly.entity_id
_entity_poly.type
_entity_poly.pdbx_seq_one_letter_code
_entity_poly.pdbx_strand_id
1 'polypeptide(L)' 'MLSAALLLLCNSLFLSLHLSGSAGSFPKPLPPEKERECLERCAAGDLEARNLLVEHNLRLVAHIIKKM' A
#
# COMPACT_ATOMS: atom_id res chain seq x y z
N MET A 1 -30.71 6.48 -27.53
CA MET A 1 -29.40 7.17 -27.66
C MET A 1 -28.90 7.72 -26.32
N LEU A 2 -29.71 8.50 -25.58
CA LEU A 2 -29.32 9.05 -24.27
C LEU A 2 -28.92 7.98 -23.23
N SER A 3 -29.66 6.87 -23.16
CA SER A 3 -29.38 5.76 -22.24
C SER A 3 -28.05 5.05 -22.54
N ALA A 4 -27.69 4.88 -23.81
CA ALA A 4 -26.40 4.29 -24.19
C ALA A 4 -25.23 5.22 -23.84
N ALA A 5 -25.40 6.54 -24.03
CA ALA A 5 -24.42 7.54 -23.62
C ALA A 5 -24.23 7.56 -22.09
N LEU A 6 -25.32 7.44 -21.32
CA LEU A 6 -25.27 7.36 -19.86
C LEU A 6 -24.56 6.09 -19.38
N LEU A 7 -24.84 4.93 -19.99
CA LEU A 7 -24.16 3.67 -19.66
C LEU A 7 -22.66 3.72 -19.97
N LEU A 8 -22.27 4.30 -21.11
CA LEU A 8 -20.86 4.50 -21.47
C LEU A 8 -20.14 5.42 -20.49
N LEU A 9 -20.81 6.50 -20.04
CA LEU A 9 -20.27 7.41 -19.03
C LEU A 9 -20.12 6.72 -17.67
N CYS A 10 -21.13 5.98 -17.21
CA CYS A 10 -21.01 5.23 -15.95
C CYS A 10 -19.87 4.21 -16.01
N ASN A 11 -19.75 3.45 -17.10
CA ASN A 11 -18.67 2.46 -17.25
C ASN A 11 -17.27 3.10 -17.29
N SER A 12 -17.10 4.26 -17.92
CA SER A 12 -15.81 4.94 -17.93
C SER A 12 -15.42 5.49 -16.55
N LEU A 13 -16.40 5.95 -15.77
CA LEU A 13 -16.20 6.36 -14.38
C LEU A 13 -15.83 5.17 -13.48
N PHE A 14 -16.52 4.04 -13.62
CA PHE A 14 -16.18 2.81 -12.89
C PHE A 14 -14.78 2.30 -13.24
N LEU A 15 -14.41 2.32 -14.53
CA LEU A 15 -13.06 1.94 -14.96
C LEU A 15 -11.98 2.85 -14.35
N SER A 16 -12.23 4.17 -14.33
CA SER A 16 -11.30 5.15 -13.76
C SER A 16 -11.09 4.95 -12.26
N LEU A 17 -12.17 4.66 -11.52
CA LEU A 17 -12.10 4.34 -10.08
C LEU A 17 -11.32 3.04 -9.82
N HIS A 18 -11.53 2.01 -10.64
CA HIS A 18 -10.79 0.75 -10.53
C HIS A 18 -9.28 0.92 -10.77
N LEU A 19 -8.91 1.73 -11.76
CA LEU A 19 -7.50 2.04 -12.05
C LEU A 19 -6.87 2.87 -10.93
N SER A 20 -7.61 3.81 -10.35
CA SER A 20 -7.12 4.66 -9.25
C SER A 20 -6.95 3.90 -7.93
N GLY A 21 -7.69 2.81 -7.70
CA GLY A 21 -7.61 2.00 -6.48
C GLY A 21 -6.40 1.07 -6.38
N SER A 22 -5.55 0.99 -7.41
CA SER A 22 -4.38 0.09 -7.44
C SER A 22 -3.12 0.63 -6.77
N ALA A 23 -3.12 1.90 -6.34
CA ALA A 23 -2.11 2.40 -5.42
C ALA A 23 -2.46 1.88 -4.02
N GLY A 24 -2.02 0.66 -3.72
CA GLY A 24 -2.24 0.05 -2.41
C GLY A 24 -1.88 1.03 -1.30
N SER A 25 -2.76 1.17 -0.31
CA SER A 25 -2.61 2.13 0.80
C SER A 25 -1.37 1.88 1.68
N PHE A 26 -0.59 0.84 1.37
CA PHE A 26 0.62 0.45 2.07
C PHE A 26 1.85 0.62 1.16
N PRO A 27 2.97 1.12 1.70
CA PRO A 27 4.22 1.19 0.96
C PRO A 27 4.70 -0.21 0.55
N LYS A 28 5.43 -0.26 -0.58
CA LYS A 28 6.02 -1.51 -1.09
C LYS A 28 7.04 -2.07 -0.10
N PRO A 29 7.28 -3.40 -0.05
CA PRO A 29 8.33 -3.99 0.76
C PRO A 29 9.67 -3.28 0.58
N LEU A 30 10.41 -3.09 1.68
CA LEU A 30 11.82 -2.73 1.58
C LEU A 30 12.59 -3.87 0.93
N PRO A 31 13.62 -3.56 0.11
CA PRO A 31 14.55 -4.57 -0.35
C PRO A 31 15.36 -5.12 0.84
N PRO A 32 15.76 -6.40 0.81
CA PRO A 32 16.36 -7.10 1.95
C PRO A 32 17.65 -6.45 2.46
N GLU A 33 18.42 -5.80 1.57
CA GLU A 33 19.63 -5.08 1.94
C GLU A 33 19.33 -3.84 2.79
N LYS A 34 18.34 -3.02 2.40
CA LYS A 34 17.91 -1.85 3.17
C LYS A 34 17.23 -2.23 4.47
N GLU A 35 16.50 -3.35 4.49
CA GLU A 35 15.88 -3.86 5.70
C GLU A 35 16.95 -4.23 6.74
N ARG A 36 18.03 -4.90 6.34
CA ARG A 36 19.17 -5.20 7.22
C ARG A 36 19.83 -3.94 7.77
N GLU A 37 20.11 -2.95 6.91
CA GLU A 37 20.67 -1.67 7.34
C GLU A 37 19.75 -0.96 8.36
N CYS A 38 18.45 -0.93 8.09
CA CYS A 38 17.47 -0.34 9.00
C CYS A 38 17.37 -1.11 10.33
N LEU A 39 17.51 -2.43 10.31
CA LEU A 39 17.53 -3.25 11.53
C LEU A 39 18.77 -2.96 12.38
N GLU A 40 19.95 -2.83 11.77
CA GLU A 40 21.18 -2.46 12.46
C GLU A 40 21.09 -1.05 13.07
N ARG A 41 20.55 -0.09 12.30
CA ARG A 41 20.32 1.28 12.79
C ARG A 41 19.26 1.33 13.89
N CYS A 42 18.21 0.53 13.80
CA CYS A 42 17.25 0.35 14.88
C CYS A 42 17.88 -0.19 16.14
N ALA A 43 18.77 -1.19 16.02
CA ALA A 43 19.49 -1.75 17.16
C ALA A 43 20.41 -0.69 17.81
N ALA A 44 20.92 0.25 17.01
CA ALA A 44 21.67 1.41 17.48
C ALA A 44 20.79 2.52 18.11
N GLY A 45 19.46 2.37 18.14
CA GLY A 45 18.52 3.32 18.75
C GLY A 45 17.96 4.38 17.80
N ASP A 46 18.15 4.25 16.49
CA ASP A 46 17.61 5.18 15.49
C ASP A 46 16.07 5.04 15.38
N LEU A 47 15.36 6.10 15.75
CA LEU A 47 13.89 6.17 15.72
C LEU A 47 13.34 6.23 14.29
N GLU A 48 14.08 6.85 13.35
CA GLU A 48 13.64 6.96 11.95
C GLU A 48 13.67 5.59 11.28
N ALA A 49 14.75 4.84 11.50
CA ALA A 49 14.86 3.46 11.03
C ALA A 49 13.71 2.58 11.56
N ARG A 50 13.28 2.82 12.81
CA ARG A 50 12.19 2.08 13.44
C ARG A 50 10.85 2.40 12.81
N ASN A 51 10.55 3.69 12.64
CA ASN A 51 9.30 4.12 12.03
C ASN A 51 9.18 3.59 10.60
N LEU A 52 10.27 3.65 9.84
CA LEU A 52 10.33 3.14 8.48
C LEU A 52 10.07 1.64 8.40
N LEU A 53 10.68 0.84 9.29
CA LEU A 53 10.39 -0.61 9.39
C LEU A 53 8.94 -0.89 9.79
N VAL A 54 8.36 -0.12 10.71
CA VAL A 54 6.97 -0.30 11.14
C VAL A 54 6.01 -0.04 9.98
N GLU A 55 6.11 1.10 9.31
CA GLU A 55 5.21 1.49 8.21
C GLU A 55 5.23 0.47 7.06
N HIS A 56 6.41 -0.03 6.70
CA HIS A 56 6.57 -1.03 5.65
C HIS A 56 6.07 -2.42 6.06
N ASN A 57 6.00 -2.71 7.35
CA ASN A 57 5.48 -3.98 7.89
C ASN A 57 4.01 -3.90 8.34
N LEU A 58 3.38 -2.73 8.39
CA LEU A 58 1.94 -2.58 8.73
C LEU A 58 1.01 -3.39 7.81
N ARG A 59 1.39 -3.59 6.55
CA ARG A 59 0.67 -4.48 5.62
C ARG A 59 0.52 -5.91 6.14
N LEU A 60 1.51 -6.41 6.89
CA LEU A 60 1.47 -7.74 7.50
C LEU A 60 0.43 -7.76 8.61
N VAL A 61 0.36 -6.71 9.43
CA VAL A 61 -0.65 -6.55 10.49
C VAL A 61 -2.05 -6.55 9.89
N ALA A 62 -2.28 -5.75 8.84
CA ALA A 62 -3.55 -5.71 8.13
C ALA A 62 -3.94 -7.09 7.55
N HIS A 63 -2.97 -7.83 7.01
CA HIS A 63 -3.20 -9.18 6.50
C HIS A 63 -3.54 -10.17 7.62
N ILE A 64 -2.85 -10.09 8.77
CA ILE A 64 -3.11 -10.94 9.95
C ILE A 64 -4.54 -10.70 10.46
N ILE A 65 -4.94 -9.44 10.66
CA ILE A 65 -6.29 -9.08 11.13
C ILE A 65 -7.36 -9.58 10.17
N LYS A 66 -7.15 -9.44 8.85
CA LYS A 66 -8.10 -9.93 7.83
C LYS A 66 -8.29 -11.45 7.85
N LYS A 67 -7.29 -12.18 8.35
CA LYS A 67 -7.31 -13.64 8.41
C LYS A 67 -7.91 -14.18 9.71
N MET A 68 -8.01 -13.33 10.75
CA MET A 68 -8.76 -13.61 11.98
C MET A 68 -10.26 -13.52 11.72
#